data_AF-A0A3A1XNR1-F1
#
_entry.id   AF-A0A3A1XNR1-F1
#
_cell.length_a   1.000
_cell.length_b   1.000
_cell.length_c   1.000
_cell.angle_alpha   90.00
_cell.angle_beta   90.00
_cell.angle_gamma   90.00
#
_symmetry.space_group_name_H-M   'P 1'
#
loop_
_entity.id
_entity.type
_entity.pdbx_description
1 polymer ?
#
loop_
_entity_poly.entity_id
_entity_poly.type
_entity_poly.pdbx_seq_one_letter_code
_entity_poly.pdbx_strand_id
1 'polypeptide(L)'
;IALNLWCRPQFILASLFAFVIFKEEIVKYRLFFAFKRSSIINTICVIAPMILIGLAACWYNYARFGSPLDFGATYNLTGFDMVHRSYSWARIPWGVWMYLFQPITITPVFPFMEQSVLPSMFHGQIIMEPFFGGLLAYSPVCAAVVLYPVVKQQLRKKQLAGFFTLGLTLSILLMVLDAEVVGISSRYFSDFGWLLALCAIMVIASLVDKVSSCVHTVDVPSGCVNETGEEPPSKANFKLMHKVLIILVISSVGLCSLNLLANGRYSDLQGTRPSIYRSIESWFSPLT
;
A
#
# COMPACT_ATOMS: atom_id res chain seq x y z
N ILE A 1 -18.04 -3.08 0.95
CA ILE A 1 -17.23 -2.28 1.91
C ILE A 1 -17.65 -2.54 3.36
N ALA A 2 -18.92 -2.41 3.76
CA ALA A 2 -19.35 -2.64 5.16
C ALA A 2 -19.02 -4.05 5.71
N LEU A 3 -19.06 -5.08 4.87
CA LEU A 3 -18.65 -6.45 5.22
C LEU A 3 -17.19 -6.56 5.70
N ASN A 4 -16.33 -5.58 5.38
CA ASN A 4 -14.95 -5.57 5.86
C ASN A 4 -14.88 -5.53 7.40
N LEU A 5 -15.89 -4.97 8.08
CA LEU A 5 -15.98 -5.01 9.55
C LEU A 5 -15.91 -6.43 10.13
N TRP A 6 -16.31 -7.44 9.35
CA TRP A 6 -16.34 -8.84 9.79
C TRP A 6 -15.02 -9.59 9.56
N CYS A 7 -14.19 -9.15 8.61
CA CYS A 7 -12.99 -9.90 8.19
C CYS A 7 -11.69 -9.12 8.39
N ARG A 8 -11.67 -7.83 8.09
CA ARG A 8 -10.53 -6.90 8.28
C ARG A 8 -11.06 -5.50 8.56
N PRO A 9 -11.40 -5.18 9.82
CA PRO A 9 -12.13 -3.96 10.17
C PRO A 9 -11.40 -2.68 9.72
N GLN A 10 -10.07 -2.67 9.71
CA GLN A 10 -9.27 -1.53 9.25
C GLN A 10 -9.57 -1.13 7.79
N PHE A 11 -9.98 -2.06 6.92
CA PHE A 11 -10.35 -1.76 5.53
C PHE A 11 -11.66 -0.96 5.40
N ILE A 12 -12.43 -0.80 6.47
CA ILE A 12 -13.62 0.08 6.45
C ILE A 12 -13.22 1.52 6.10
N LEU A 13 -11.99 1.94 6.43
CA LEU A 13 -11.46 3.27 6.15
C LEU A 13 -11.37 3.58 4.65
N ALA A 14 -11.32 2.56 3.79
CA ALA A 14 -11.39 2.75 2.34
C ALA A 14 -12.73 3.36 1.89
N SER A 15 -13.80 3.26 2.69
CA SER A 15 -15.07 3.94 2.42
C SER A 15 -14.93 5.47 2.36
N LEU A 16 -13.90 6.05 3.00
CA LEU A 16 -13.67 7.49 2.98
C LEU A 16 -13.36 8.03 1.58
N PHE A 17 -12.89 7.18 0.65
CA PHE A 17 -12.73 7.58 -0.75
C PHE A 17 -14.05 7.98 -1.40
N ALA A 18 -15.20 7.48 -0.93
CA ALA A 18 -16.50 7.87 -1.46
C ALA A 18 -16.70 9.40 -1.37
N PHE A 19 -16.23 10.06 -0.31
CA PHE A 19 -16.36 11.51 -0.16
C PHE A 19 -15.51 12.29 -1.16
N VAL A 20 -14.37 11.74 -1.56
CA VAL A 20 -13.47 12.39 -2.53
C VAL A 20 -13.94 12.13 -3.95
N ILE A 21 -14.37 10.90 -4.25
CA ILE A 21 -14.89 10.51 -5.56
C ILE A 21 -16.18 11.26 -5.86
N PHE A 22 -17.13 11.26 -4.93
CA PHE A 22 -18.45 11.91 -5.12
C PHE A 22 -18.50 13.36 -4.62
N LYS A 23 -17.34 14.03 -4.57
CA LYS A 23 -17.24 15.38 -4.00
C LYS A 23 -18.14 16.38 -4.73
N GLU A 24 -18.19 16.32 -6.06
CA GLU A 24 -19.03 17.22 -6.85
C GLU A 24 -20.52 16.95 -6.62
N GLU A 25 -20.91 15.68 -6.56
CA GLU A 25 -22.26 15.22 -6.28
C GLU A 25 -22.75 15.65 -4.90
N ILE A 26 -21.86 15.60 -3.90
CA ILE A 26 -22.15 16.02 -2.53
C ILE A 26 -22.22 17.55 -2.41
N VAL A 27 -21.23 18.27 -2.96
CA VAL A 27 -21.08 19.72 -2.73
C VAL A 27 -21.83 20.57 -3.75
N LYS A 28 -21.63 20.31 -5.04
CA LYS A 28 -22.17 21.14 -6.13
C LYS A 28 -23.60 20.75 -6.48
N TYR A 29 -23.85 19.46 -6.70
CA TYR A 29 -25.16 18.97 -7.11
C TYR A 29 -26.09 18.66 -5.93
N ARG A 30 -25.55 18.62 -4.70
CA ARG A 30 -26.31 18.38 -3.44
C ARG A 30 -27.21 17.14 -3.54
N LEU A 31 -26.70 16.10 -4.20
CA LEU A 31 -27.39 14.83 -4.43
C LEU A 31 -27.44 13.97 -3.16
N PHE A 32 -26.49 14.16 -2.25
CA PHE A 32 -26.39 13.46 -0.97
C PHE A 32 -26.27 14.47 0.18
N PHE A 33 -26.70 14.07 1.39
CA PHE A 33 -26.59 14.86 2.62
C PHE A 33 -27.25 16.26 2.59
N ALA A 34 -28.28 16.47 1.76
CA ALA A 34 -29.06 17.71 1.72
C ALA A 34 -30.50 17.50 2.21
N PHE A 35 -31.14 18.57 2.72
CA PHE A 35 -32.53 18.55 3.23
C PHE A 35 -33.62 18.37 2.15
N LYS A 36 -33.25 18.04 0.91
CA LYS A 36 -34.18 17.74 -0.19
C LYS A 36 -34.61 16.28 -0.12
N ARG A 37 -35.91 16.00 -0.27
CA ARG A 37 -36.47 14.63 -0.22
C ARG A 37 -35.70 13.61 -1.07
N SER A 38 -35.37 13.96 -2.32
CA SER A 38 -34.59 13.07 -3.20
C SER A 38 -33.18 12.78 -2.68
N SER A 39 -32.53 13.78 -2.06
CA SER A 39 -31.19 13.63 -1.49
C SER A 39 -31.19 12.78 -0.22
N ILE A 40 -32.21 12.95 0.62
CA ILE A 40 -32.42 12.12 1.81
C ILE A 40 -32.58 10.66 1.41
N ILE A 41 -33.42 10.37 0.41
CA ILE A 41 -33.63 9.00 -0.10
C ILE A 41 -32.30 8.42 -0.60
N ASN A 42 -31.56 9.15 -1.44
CA ASN A 42 -30.26 8.70 -1.94
C ASN A 42 -29.27 8.40 -0.81
N THR A 43 -29.23 9.25 0.21
CA THR A 43 -28.35 9.08 1.37
C THR A 43 -28.73 7.86 2.18
N ILE A 44 -30.03 7.65 2.43
CA ILE A 44 -30.54 6.47 3.12
C ILE A 44 -30.19 5.20 2.36
N CYS A 45 -30.34 5.18 1.02
CA CYS A 45 -30.00 4.02 0.20
C CYS A 45 -28.52 3.60 0.31
N VAL A 46 -27.61 4.55 0.53
CA VAL A 46 -26.17 4.25 0.69
C VAL A 46 -25.83 3.90 2.14
N ILE A 47 -26.34 4.67 3.10
CA ILE A 47 -25.93 4.59 4.51
C ILE A 47 -26.67 3.47 5.25
N ALA A 48 -27.96 3.24 4.97
CA ALA A 48 -28.75 2.26 5.71
C ALA A 48 -28.20 0.83 5.58
N PRO A 49 -27.79 0.33 4.38
CA PRO A 49 -27.14 -0.97 4.28
C PRO A 49 -25.82 -1.04 5.06
N MET A 50 -25.03 0.04 5.07
CA MET A 50 -23.78 0.08 5.82
C MET A 50 -24.01 0.00 7.34
N ILE A 51 -24.98 0.77 7.85
CA ILE A 51 -25.35 0.76 9.26
C ILE A 51 -25.91 -0.61 9.64
N LEU A 52 -26.81 -1.19 8.84
CA LEU A 52 -27.42 -2.49 9.13
C LEU A 52 -26.35 -3.58 9.27
N ILE A 53 -25.42 -3.67 8.31
CA ILE A 53 -24.32 -4.65 8.36
C ILE A 53 -23.35 -4.35 9.50
N GLY A 54 -23.08 -3.08 9.80
CA GLY A 54 -22.23 -2.67 10.92
C GLY A 54 -22.85 -3.00 12.28
N LEU A 55 -24.14 -2.75 12.46
CA LEU A 55 -24.88 -3.12 13.68
C LEU A 55 -24.93 -4.63 13.86
N ALA A 56 -25.12 -5.39 12.79
CA ALA A 56 -25.05 -6.85 12.85
C ALA A 56 -23.66 -7.31 13.30
N ALA A 57 -22.58 -6.68 12.82
CA ALA A 57 -21.21 -6.96 13.25
C ALA A 57 -21.01 -6.65 14.74
N CYS A 58 -21.42 -5.46 15.18
CA CYS A 58 -21.32 -5.04 16.56
C CYS A 58 -22.13 -5.95 17.50
N TRP A 59 -23.33 -6.37 17.09
CA TRP A 59 -24.16 -7.29 17.87
C TRP A 59 -23.49 -8.67 17.99
N TYR A 60 -22.94 -9.19 16.89
CA TYR A 60 -22.20 -10.46 16.89
C TYR A 60 -20.96 -10.39 17.78
N ASN A 61 -20.19 -9.30 17.69
CA ASN A 61 -19.02 -9.06 18.53
C ASN A 61 -19.41 -8.97 20.02
N TYR A 62 -20.50 -8.27 20.34
CA TYR A 62 -21.02 -8.21 21.71
C TYR A 62 -21.41 -9.60 22.24
N ALA A 63 -22.10 -10.41 21.43
CA ALA A 63 -22.48 -11.77 21.82
C ALA A 63 -21.28 -12.70 22.05
N ARG A 64 -20.16 -12.47 21.35
CA ARG A 64 -18.97 -13.34 21.39
C ARG A 64 -17.91 -12.89 22.40
N PHE A 65 -17.68 -11.58 22.49
CA PHE A 65 -16.58 -10.98 23.25
C PHE A 65 -17.05 -10.07 24.39
N GLY A 66 -18.36 -9.83 24.51
CA GLY A 66 -18.93 -8.93 25.53
C GLY A 66 -18.81 -7.44 25.22
N SER A 67 -18.22 -7.08 24.06
CA SER A 67 -18.07 -5.69 23.61
C SER A 67 -18.38 -5.55 22.12
N PRO A 68 -19.16 -4.55 21.68
CA PRO A 68 -19.50 -4.37 20.28
C PRO A 68 -18.31 -3.95 19.39
N LEU A 69 -17.29 -3.35 19.99
CA LEU A 69 -16.09 -2.85 19.29
C LEU A 69 -14.88 -3.78 19.47
N ASP A 70 -15.07 -4.95 20.07
CA ASP A 70 -14.04 -5.98 20.12
C ASP A 70 -14.12 -6.84 18.87
N PHE A 71 -13.10 -6.73 18.01
CA PHE A 71 -13.01 -7.49 16.76
C PHE A 71 -12.22 -8.81 16.91
N GLY A 72 -11.91 -9.22 18.14
CA GLY A 72 -11.33 -10.52 18.42
C GLY A 72 -9.81 -10.61 18.28
N ALA A 73 -9.10 -9.48 18.12
CA ALA A 73 -7.65 -9.48 17.87
C ALA A 73 -6.84 -10.21 18.98
N THR A 74 -7.32 -10.10 20.22
CA THR A 74 -6.74 -10.71 21.42
C THR A 74 -6.94 -12.23 21.48
N TYR A 75 -7.95 -12.77 20.78
CA TYR A 75 -8.35 -14.17 20.87
C TYR A 75 -7.73 -15.03 19.77
N ASN A 76 -6.77 -14.48 19.02
CA ASN A 76 -6.11 -15.18 17.94
C ASN A 76 -5.21 -16.32 18.49
N LEU A 77 -5.43 -17.55 18.01
CA LEU A 77 -4.58 -18.70 18.26
C LEU A 77 -3.26 -18.53 17.49
N THR A 78 -2.31 -17.82 18.09
CA THR A 78 -0.99 -17.56 17.50
C THR A 78 0.11 -17.94 18.47
N GLY A 79 1.34 -18.06 17.97
CA GLY A 79 2.52 -18.23 18.84
C GLY A 79 2.89 -16.99 19.66
N PHE A 80 2.09 -15.93 19.59
CA PHE A 80 2.35 -14.66 20.25
C PHE A 80 1.26 -14.35 21.29
N ASP A 81 1.67 -13.77 22.42
CA ASP A 81 0.73 -13.29 23.44
C ASP A 81 0.09 -11.97 22.98
N MET A 82 -1.12 -12.09 22.44
CA MET A 82 -1.96 -10.94 22.05
C MET A 82 -2.79 -10.39 23.21
N VAL A 83 -2.90 -11.12 24.33
CA VAL A 83 -3.68 -10.74 25.52
C VAL A 83 -2.94 -9.68 26.32
N HIS A 84 -1.65 -9.89 26.56
CA HIS A 84 -0.82 -8.98 27.33
C HIS A 84 0.04 -8.07 26.45
N ARG A 85 -0.34 -7.92 25.18
CA ARG A 85 0.39 -7.08 24.23
C ARG A 85 0.33 -5.61 24.68
N SER A 86 1.49 -5.05 25.05
CA SER A 86 1.61 -3.62 25.29
C SER A 86 1.63 -2.84 23.98
N TYR A 87 1.00 -1.65 23.96
CA TYR A 87 1.12 -0.67 22.88
C TYR A 87 2.21 0.33 23.22
N SER A 88 3.10 0.63 22.27
CA SER A 88 4.22 1.53 22.50
C SER A 88 4.49 2.38 21.27
N TRP A 89 4.39 3.70 21.43
CA TRP A 89 4.71 4.66 20.38
C TRP A 89 6.16 4.52 19.85
N ALA A 90 7.07 3.96 20.66
CA ALA A 90 8.45 3.70 20.26
C ALA A 90 8.58 2.62 19.17
N ARG A 91 7.55 1.78 18.96
CA ARG A 91 7.52 0.77 17.89
C ARG A 91 7.14 1.35 16.54
N ILE A 92 6.40 2.45 16.49
CA ILE A 92 5.90 3.02 15.23
C ILE A 92 7.04 3.33 14.24
N PRO A 93 8.13 4.05 14.61
CA PRO A 93 9.21 4.32 13.67
C PRO A 93 9.86 3.04 13.14
N TRP A 94 10.02 2.03 14.00
CA TRP A 94 10.56 0.72 13.63
C TRP A 94 9.63 -0.04 12.70
N GLY A 95 8.33 -0.07 12.98
CA GLY A 95 7.34 -0.72 12.14
C GLY A 95 7.25 -0.08 10.75
N VAL A 96 7.25 1.26 10.69
CA VAL A 96 7.30 2.00 9.42
C VAL A 96 8.60 1.71 8.66
N TRP A 97 9.73 1.67 9.36
CA TRP A 97 11.02 1.31 8.75
C TRP A 97 10.98 -0.10 8.17
N MET A 98 10.52 -1.08 8.94
CA MET A 98 10.47 -2.47 8.50
C MET A 98 9.52 -2.63 7.30
N TYR A 99 8.35 -2.00 7.35
CA TYR A 99 7.37 -2.10 6.28
C TYR A 99 7.76 -1.37 4.99
N LEU A 100 8.48 -0.25 5.05
CA LEU A 100 8.86 0.50 3.84
C LEU A 100 10.27 0.18 3.35
N PHE A 101 11.25 0.16 4.25
CA PHE A 101 12.67 0.31 3.93
C PHE A 101 13.53 -0.91 4.23
N GLN A 102 13.01 -1.94 4.92
CA GLN A 102 13.79 -3.15 5.19
C GLN A 102 14.35 -3.73 3.88
N PRO A 103 15.68 -3.86 3.74
CA PRO A 103 16.26 -4.43 2.53
C PRO A 103 15.97 -5.93 2.44
N ILE A 104 15.94 -6.45 1.21
CA ILE A 104 15.93 -7.89 0.96
C ILE A 104 17.35 -8.43 1.13
N THR A 105 17.49 -9.51 1.90
CA THR A 105 18.77 -10.20 2.06
C THR A 105 18.92 -11.24 0.95
N ILE A 106 19.85 -11.00 0.04
CA ILE A 106 20.15 -11.90 -1.09
C ILE A 106 21.42 -12.69 -0.77
N THR A 107 21.36 -13.99 -0.98
CA THR A 107 22.44 -14.95 -0.70
C THR A 107 22.79 -15.72 -1.99
N PRO A 108 24.04 -16.17 -2.19
CA PRO A 108 24.39 -16.98 -3.37
C PRO A 108 23.82 -18.39 -3.33
N VAL A 109 23.26 -18.84 -2.20
CA VAL A 109 22.71 -20.19 -2.03
C VAL A 109 21.22 -20.19 -2.36
N PHE A 110 20.76 -21.11 -3.21
CA PHE A 110 19.32 -21.28 -3.48
C PHE A 110 18.54 -21.48 -2.15
N PRO A 111 17.40 -20.77 -1.91
CA PRO A 111 16.56 -20.02 -2.85
C PRO A 111 16.92 -18.53 -3.05
N PHE A 112 18.17 -18.16 -2.80
CA PHE A 112 18.77 -16.83 -3.01
C PHE A 112 18.19 -15.69 -2.15
N MET A 113 17.22 -15.97 -1.29
CA MET A 113 16.61 -14.99 -0.42
C MET A 113 16.48 -15.53 1.01
N GLU A 114 16.94 -14.74 1.97
CA GLU A 114 16.92 -15.10 3.40
C GLU A 114 15.87 -14.29 4.16
N GLN A 115 15.30 -14.91 5.19
CA GLN A 115 14.37 -14.25 6.08
C GLN A 115 15.09 -13.15 6.86
N SER A 116 14.47 -11.97 6.93
CA SER A 116 14.93 -10.87 7.77
C SER A 116 14.93 -11.31 9.24
N VAL A 117 16.03 -11.02 9.92
CA VAL A 117 16.15 -11.21 11.37
C VAL A 117 15.62 -9.99 12.10
N LEU A 118 14.97 -10.23 13.24
CA LEU A 118 14.50 -9.17 14.12
C LEU A 118 15.73 -8.39 14.64
N PRO A 119 15.70 -7.05 14.68
CA PRO A 119 16.80 -6.27 15.24
C PRO A 119 17.02 -6.64 16.72
N SER A 120 18.20 -7.16 17.05
CA SER A 120 18.54 -7.63 18.42
C SER A 120 18.58 -6.53 19.48
N MET A 121 18.66 -5.26 19.05
CA MET A 121 18.83 -4.09 19.92
C MET A 121 17.51 -3.38 20.27
N PHE A 122 16.39 -3.80 19.68
CA PHE A 122 15.11 -3.17 19.95
C PHE A 122 14.40 -3.86 21.11
N HIS A 123 14.31 -3.14 22.24
CA HIS A 123 13.72 -3.65 23.47
C HIS A 123 12.18 -3.68 23.47
N GLY A 124 11.53 -3.01 22.51
CA GLY A 124 10.09 -3.16 22.33
C GLY A 124 9.80 -4.52 21.72
N GLN A 125 8.95 -5.33 22.33
CA GLN A 125 8.57 -6.61 21.74
C GLN A 125 7.88 -6.36 20.38
N ILE A 126 8.51 -6.80 19.29
CA ILE A 126 7.95 -6.79 17.93
C ILE A 126 7.54 -8.22 17.61
N ILE A 127 6.24 -8.39 17.38
CA ILE A 127 5.69 -9.62 16.83
C ILE A 127 5.96 -9.59 15.32
N MET A 128 6.74 -10.55 14.83
CA MET A 128 7.12 -10.65 13.43
C MET A 128 6.88 -12.07 12.91
N GLU A 129 6.02 -12.19 11.90
CA GLU A 129 5.90 -13.39 11.08
C GLU A 129 7.04 -13.47 10.05
N PRO A 130 7.24 -14.58 9.32
CA PRO A 130 8.25 -14.65 8.27
C PRO A 130 8.22 -13.44 7.33
N PHE A 131 9.30 -12.67 7.32
CA PHE A 131 9.42 -11.39 6.65
C PHE A 131 10.76 -11.31 5.94
N PHE A 132 10.79 -10.81 4.70
CA PHE A 132 11.97 -10.91 3.83
C PHE A 132 12.47 -9.54 3.33
N GLY A 133 11.66 -8.50 3.49
CA GLY A 133 11.98 -7.15 3.00
C GLY A 133 10.74 -6.26 2.99
N GLY A 134 10.96 -4.96 2.98
CA GLY A 134 9.93 -3.92 2.96
C GLY A 134 9.34 -3.70 1.58
N LEU A 135 8.25 -2.95 1.54
CA LEU A 135 7.47 -2.67 0.34
C LEU A 135 8.30 -2.00 -0.76
N LEU A 136 9.22 -1.09 -0.42
CA LEU A 136 10.05 -0.42 -1.44
C LEU A 136 11.17 -1.30 -1.98
N ALA A 137 11.59 -2.33 -1.24
CA ALA A 137 12.51 -3.32 -1.76
C ALA A 137 11.81 -4.22 -2.80
N TYR A 138 10.56 -4.62 -2.53
CA TYR A 138 9.74 -5.41 -3.46
C TYR A 138 9.13 -4.61 -4.61
N SER A 139 8.78 -3.35 -4.38
CA SER A 139 8.10 -2.47 -5.32
C SER A 139 8.74 -1.07 -5.27
N PRO A 140 9.96 -0.91 -5.80
CA PRO A 140 10.65 0.38 -5.81
C PRO A 140 9.89 1.46 -6.60
N VAL A 141 8.98 1.07 -7.50
CA VAL A 141 8.06 1.99 -8.20
C VAL A 141 7.23 2.83 -7.21
N CYS A 142 6.87 2.26 -6.05
CA CYS A 142 6.13 2.98 -5.01
C CYS A 142 6.91 4.18 -4.44
N ALA A 143 8.25 4.22 -4.57
CA ALA A 143 9.06 5.36 -4.13
C ALA A 143 8.79 6.64 -4.93
N ALA A 144 8.14 6.54 -6.10
CA ALA A 144 7.74 7.70 -6.90
C ALA A 144 6.86 8.70 -6.13
N VAL A 145 6.17 8.27 -5.08
CA VAL A 145 5.38 9.14 -4.18
C VAL A 145 6.20 10.33 -3.65
N VAL A 146 7.51 10.15 -3.43
CA VAL A 146 8.42 11.23 -2.97
C VAL A 146 8.49 12.40 -3.95
N LEU A 147 8.23 12.16 -5.25
CA LEU A 147 8.21 13.18 -6.29
C LEU A 147 6.91 14.00 -6.32
N TYR A 148 5.98 13.77 -5.39
CA TYR A 148 4.73 14.54 -5.27
C TYR A 148 4.91 16.07 -5.36
N PRO A 149 5.88 16.71 -4.67
CA PRO A 149 6.06 18.16 -4.75
C PRO A 149 6.24 18.68 -6.17
N VAL A 150 6.91 17.91 -7.04
CA VAL A 150 7.20 18.25 -8.44
C VAL A 150 5.94 18.26 -9.31
N VAL A 151 4.97 17.38 -9.00
CA VAL A 151 3.74 17.19 -9.78
C VAL A 151 2.48 17.72 -9.08
N LYS A 152 2.62 18.29 -7.88
CA LYS A 152 1.51 18.77 -7.03
C LYS A 152 0.56 19.71 -7.76
N GLN A 153 1.09 20.59 -8.62
CA GLN A 153 0.26 21.51 -9.39
C GLN A 153 -0.58 20.78 -10.45
N GLN A 154 -0.03 19.75 -11.10
CA GLN A 154 -0.76 18.98 -12.11
C GLN A 154 -1.85 18.12 -11.50
N LEU A 155 -1.58 17.49 -10.35
CA LEU A 155 -2.62 16.78 -9.59
C LEU A 155 -3.73 17.73 -9.15
N ARG A 156 -3.41 18.97 -8.76
CA ARG A 156 -4.43 19.97 -8.43
C ARG A 156 -5.27 20.38 -9.63
N LYS A 157 -4.66 20.62 -10.79
CA LYS A 157 -5.39 20.93 -12.04
C LYS A 157 -6.34 19.80 -12.44
N LYS A 158 -5.94 18.55 -12.25
CA LYS A 158 -6.75 17.36 -12.50
C LYS A 158 -7.75 17.03 -11.38
N GLN A 159 -7.85 17.86 -10.34
CA GLN A 159 -8.65 17.62 -9.13
C GLN A 159 -8.32 16.32 -8.36
N LEU A 160 -7.18 15.70 -8.63
CA LEU A 160 -6.72 14.46 -8.04
C LEU A 160 -5.99 14.64 -6.70
N ALA A 161 -5.66 15.88 -6.33
CA ALA A 161 -4.88 16.17 -5.13
C ALA A 161 -5.54 15.64 -3.84
N GLY A 162 -6.87 15.75 -3.71
CA GLY A 162 -7.60 15.24 -2.54
C GLY A 162 -7.56 13.71 -2.44
N PHE A 163 -7.65 13.03 -3.59
CA PHE A 163 -7.59 11.57 -3.67
C PHE A 163 -6.20 11.08 -3.28
N PHE A 164 -5.16 11.74 -3.78
CA PHE A 164 -3.77 11.45 -3.42
C PHE A 164 -3.52 11.65 -1.92
N THR A 165 -3.93 12.79 -1.36
CA THR A 165 -3.67 13.07 0.07
C THR A 165 -4.41 12.09 0.98
N LEU A 166 -5.65 11.73 0.63
CA LEU A 166 -6.40 10.73 1.40
C LEU A 166 -5.75 9.36 1.29
N GLY A 167 -5.39 8.93 0.07
CA GLY A 167 -4.75 7.64 -0.14
C GLY A 167 -3.41 7.50 0.58
N LEU A 168 -2.57 8.53 0.53
CA LEU A 168 -1.29 8.55 1.25
C LEU A 168 -1.51 8.51 2.76
N THR A 169 -2.45 9.30 3.28
CA THR A 169 -2.77 9.33 4.72
C THR A 169 -3.29 7.98 5.19
N LEU A 170 -4.21 7.37 4.45
CA LEU A 170 -4.74 6.04 4.77
C LEU A 170 -3.67 4.95 4.66
N SER A 171 -2.77 5.03 3.69
CA SER A 171 -1.65 4.08 3.58
C SER A 171 -0.77 4.12 4.81
N ILE A 172 -0.37 5.32 5.25
CA ILE A 172 0.45 5.49 6.47
C ILE A 172 -0.31 5.03 7.71
N LEU A 173 -1.58 5.44 7.84
CA LEU A 173 -2.41 5.08 9.00
C LEU A 173 -2.57 3.56 9.12
N LEU A 174 -2.91 2.88 8.03
CA LEU A 174 -3.08 1.41 8.02
C LEU A 174 -1.77 0.70 8.33
N MET A 175 -0.65 1.14 7.74
CA MET A 175 0.68 0.59 8.04
C MET A 175 1.04 0.70 9.53
N VAL A 176 0.73 1.83 10.18
CA VAL A 176 0.95 2.03 11.61
C VAL A 176 0.03 1.14 12.44
N LEU A 177 -1.24 1.03 12.07
CA LEU A 177 -2.19 0.14 12.74
C LEU A 177 -1.76 -1.33 12.63
N ASP A 178 -1.32 -1.77 11.45
CA ASP A 178 -0.86 -3.14 11.24
C ASP A 178 0.38 -3.43 12.10
N ALA A 179 1.35 -2.52 12.13
CA ALA A 179 2.55 -2.65 12.96
C ALA A 179 2.22 -2.73 14.46
N GLU A 180 1.33 -1.86 14.96
CA GLU A 180 1.02 -1.75 16.39
C GLU A 180 0.05 -2.81 16.89
N VAL A 181 -1.02 -3.08 16.15
CA VAL A 181 -2.12 -3.95 16.57
C VAL A 181 -1.79 -5.41 16.30
N VAL A 182 -1.23 -5.72 15.12
CA VAL A 182 -1.08 -7.11 14.69
C VAL A 182 0.38 -7.56 14.67
N GLY A 183 1.31 -6.71 14.24
CA GLY A 183 2.73 -7.03 14.11
C GLY A 183 3.21 -6.93 12.66
N ILE A 184 4.44 -7.37 12.42
CA ILE A 184 5.10 -7.29 11.11
C ILE A 184 4.90 -8.57 10.32
N SER A 185 4.33 -8.46 9.12
CA SER A 185 4.15 -9.59 8.21
C SER A 185 3.98 -9.12 6.77
N SER A 186 4.52 -9.86 5.81
CA SER A 186 4.39 -9.51 4.39
C SER A 186 2.93 -9.53 3.91
N ARG A 187 2.03 -10.21 4.63
CA ARG A 187 0.60 -10.28 4.31
C ARG A 187 -0.12 -8.93 4.47
N TYR A 188 0.42 -8.01 5.27
CA TYR A 188 -0.19 -6.70 5.49
C TYR A 188 0.19 -5.68 4.42
N PHE A 189 1.09 -6.03 3.48
CA PHE A 189 1.28 -5.22 2.28
C PHE A 189 -0.02 -5.04 1.48
N SER A 190 -0.96 -6.00 1.57
CA SER A 190 -2.28 -5.88 0.95
C SER A 190 -3.18 -4.83 1.61
N ASP A 191 -2.84 -4.36 2.81
CA ASP A 191 -3.70 -3.46 3.59
C ASP A 191 -3.41 -2.00 3.21
N PHE A 192 -2.12 -1.65 3.14
CA PHE A 192 -1.68 -0.29 2.83
C PHE A 192 -0.93 -0.14 1.49
N GLY A 193 -0.36 -1.21 0.95
CA GLY A 193 0.55 -1.14 -0.21
C GLY A 193 -0.15 -0.73 -1.49
N TRP A 194 -1.40 -1.16 -1.70
CA TRP A 194 -2.21 -0.77 -2.86
C TRP A 194 -2.52 0.74 -2.86
N LEU A 195 -2.71 1.34 -1.68
CA LEU A 195 -2.93 2.79 -1.54
C LEU A 195 -1.66 3.57 -1.93
N LEU A 196 -0.50 3.08 -1.49
CA LEU A 196 0.78 3.68 -1.85
C LEU A 196 1.06 3.52 -3.35
N ALA A 197 0.76 2.36 -3.92
CA ALA A 197 0.88 2.10 -5.35
C ALA A 197 -0.03 3.02 -6.18
N LEU A 198 -1.29 3.23 -5.76
CA LEU A 198 -2.19 4.20 -6.40
C LEU A 198 -1.60 5.61 -6.37
N CYS A 199 -1.06 6.04 -5.23
CA CYS A 199 -0.40 7.35 -5.12
C CYS A 199 0.81 7.45 -6.06
N ALA A 200 1.62 6.39 -6.15
CA ALA A 200 2.77 6.32 -7.05
C ALA A 200 2.35 6.43 -8.52
N ILE A 201 1.31 5.69 -8.92
CA ILE A 201 0.75 5.74 -10.28
C ILE A 201 0.30 7.16 -10.64
N MET A 202 -0.39 7.85 -9.72
CA MET A 202 -0.83 9.23 -9.95
C MET A 202 0.35 10.19 -10.16
N VAL A 203 1.43 10.02 -9.39
CA VAL A 203 2.64 10.83 -9.53
C VAL A 203 3.34 10.53 -10.85
N ILE A 204 3.52 9.26 -11.18
CA ILE A 204 4.16 8.80 -12.43
C ILE A 204 3.37 9.32 -13.64
N ALA A 205 2.04 9.14 -13.66
CA ALA A 205 1.20 9.61 -14.76
C ALA A 205 1.33 11.13 -14.93
N SER A 206 1.29 11.88 -13.83
CA SER A 206 1.44 13.34 -13.86
C SER A 206 2.84 13.81 -14.27
N LEU A 207 3.87 13.02 -13.96
CA LEU A 207 5.25 13.27 -14.40
C LEU A 207 5.37 13.04 -15.91
N VAL A 208 4.81 11.94 -16.42
CA VAL A 208 4.74 11.65 -17.86
C VAL A 208 4.02 12.76 -18.61
N ASP A 209 2.89 13.25 -18.10
CA ASP A 209 2.16 14.36 -18.71
C ASP A 209 2.97 15.67 -18.72
N LYS A 210 3.65 15.98 -17.60
CA LYS A 210 4.50 17.17 -17.48
C LYS A 210 5.63 17.13 -18.50
N VAL A 211 6.32 15.99 -18.62
CA VAL A 211 7.44 15.83 -19.58
C VAL A 211 6.94 15.83 -21.03
N SER A 212 5.82 15.14 -21.32
CA SER A 212 5.24 15.11 -22.67
C SER A 212 4.83 16.50 -23.16
N SER A 213 4.26 17.33 -22.26
CA SER A 213 3.91 18.72 -22.56
C SER A 213 5.14 19.56 -22.90
N CYS A 214 6.26 19.37 -22.20
CA CYS A 214 7.52 20.06 -22.48
C CYS A 214 8.16 19.63 -23.81
N VAL A 215 8.07 18.35 -24.16
CA VAL A 215 8.62 17.85 -25.44
C VAL A 215 7.83 18.43 -26.62
N HIS A 216 6.50 18.49 -26.53
CA HIS A 216 5.66 19.10 -27.57
C HIS A 216 5.96 20.60 -27.77
N THR A 217 6.31 21.34 -26.72
CA THR A 217 6.67 22.77 -26.85
C THR A 217 8.01 23.00 -27.55
N VAL A 218 8.94 22.03 -27.52
CA VAL A 218 10.25 22.14 -28.19
C VAL A 218 10.14 21.85 -29.69
N ASP A 219 9.20 21.02 -30.12
CA ASP A 219 9.01 20.66 -31.53
C ASP A 219 8.25 21.71 -32.35
N VAL A 220 7.67 22.74 -31.72
CA VAL A 220 6.99 23.87 -32.41
C VAL A 220 7.97 25.04 -32.59
N PRO A 221 8.33 25.43 -33.83
CA PRO A 221 9.20 26.57 -34.05
C PRO A 221 8.40 27.87 -33.92
N SER A 222 8.32 28.46 -32.72
CA SER A 222 7.72 29.79 -32.53
C SER A 222 8.23 30.48 -31.25
N GLY A 223 9.23 31.35 -31.42
CA GLY A 223 9.29 32.74 -30.92
C GLY A 223 8.73 33.17 -29.55
N CYS A 224 8.58 32.31 -28.55
CA CYS A 224 8.12 32.74 -27.22
C CYS A 224 9.10 32.32 -26.11
N VAL A 225 9.80 33.32 -25.59
CA VAL A 225 10.57 33.26 -24.34
C VAL A 225 9.60 33.03 -23.18
N ASN A 226 9.76 31.94 -22.43
CA ASN A 226 9.08 31.75 -21.14
C ASN A 226 10.09 31.82 -19.99
N GLU A 227 9.82 32.72 -19.04
CA GLU A 227 10.64 33.14 -17.90
C GLU A 227 10.68 32.13 -16.73
N THR A 228 10.91 30.85 -16.99
CA THR A 228 11.30 29.91 -15.93
C THR A 228 12.53 29.17 -16.39
N GLY A 229 13.68 29.44 -15.75
CA GLY A 229 14.99 28.86 -16.05
C GLY A 229 15.12 27.35 -15.78
N GLU A 230 14.07 26.56 -15.99
CA GLU A 230 14.13 25.11 -16.06
C GLU A 230 14.37 24.71 -17.52
N GLU A 231 15.56 24.17 -17.82
CA GLU A 231 15.83 23.57 -19.13
C GLU A 231 14.77 22.49 -19.46
N PRO A 232 14.14 22.54 -20.65
CA PRO A 232 13.13 21.55 -21.00
C PRO A 232 13.75 20.15 -21.08
N PRO A 233 13.09 19.11 -20.55
CA PRO A 233 13.60 17.75 -20.61
C PRO A 233 13.73 17.29 -22.08
N SER A 234 14.97 16.99 -22.49
CA SER A 234 15.28 16.43 -23.81
C SER A 234 14.50 15.13 -24.07
N LYS A 235 14.18 14.82 -25.33
CA LYS A 235 13.59 13.53 -25.77
C LYS A 235 14.37 12.32 -25.24
N ALA A 236 15.67 12.47 -24.99
CA ALA A 236 16.50 11.45 -24.35
C ALA A 236 16.10 11.17 -22.89
N ASN A 237 15.78 12.22 -22.11
CA ASN A 237 15.37 12.11 -20.71
C ASN A 237 14.02 11.40 -20.57
N PHE A 238 13.10 11.62 -21.50
CA PHE A 238 11.82 10.92 -21.54
C PHE A 238 11.99 9.42 -21.80
N LYS A 239 12.80 9.05 -22.82
CA LYS A 239 13.12 7.65 -23.11
C LYS A 239 13.83 6.96 -21.94
N LEU A 240 14.73 7.68 -21.26
CA LEU A 240 15.42 7.19 -20.07
C LEU A 240 14.43 6.94 -18.92
N MET A 241 13.57 7.90 -18.60
CA MET A 241 12.55 7.77 -17.55
C MET A 241 11.62 6.59 -17.79
N HIS A 242 11.16 6.40 -19.04
CA HIS A 242 10.31 5.27 -19.41
C HIS A 242 11.02 3.92 -19.23
N LYS A 243 12.30 3.83 -19.66
CA LYS A 243 13.12 2.63 -19.45
C LYS A 243 13.34 2.33 -17.98
N VAL A 244 13.64 3.34 -17.16
CA VAL A 244 13.80 3.19 -15.70
C VAL A 244 12.52 2.62 -15.09
N LEU A 245 11.36 3.15 -15.45
CA LEU A 245 10.09 2.65 -14.93
C LEU A 245 9.84 1.18 -15.31
N ILE A 246 10.10 0.80 -16.57
CA ILE A 246 9.99 -0.60 -17.01
C ILE A 246 10.92 -1.49 -16.19
N ILE A 247 12.17 -1.09 -16.01
CA ILE A 247 13.16 -1.84 -15.21
C ILE A 247 12.67 -2.03 -13.78
N LEU A 248 12.15 -0.97 -13.14
CA LEU A 248 11.63 -1.04 -11.77
C LEU A 248 10.41 -1.97 -11.66
N VAL A 249 9.52 -1.97 -12.64
CA VAL A 249 8.36 -2.90 -12.66
C VAL A 249 8.83 -4.34 -12.84
N ILE A 250 9.73 -4.59 -13.80
CA ILE A 250 10.27 -5.94 -14.06
C ILE A 250 11.03 -6.46 -12.85
N SER A 251 11.86 -5.62 -12.21
CA SER A 251 12.57 -6.01 -10.99
C SER A 251 11.61 -6.33 -9.85
N SER A 252 10.49 -5.60 -9.73
CA SER A 252 9.46 -5.87 -8.73
C SER A 252 8.83 -7.25 -8.92
N VAL A 253 8.47 -7.59 -10.18
CA VAL A 253 7.92 -8.91 -10.53
C VAL A 253 8.95 -10.00 -10.22
N GLY A 254 10.20 -9.80 -10.64
CA GLY A 254 11.30 -10.74 -10.37
C GLY A 254 11.52 -11.01 -8.89
N LEU A 255 11.60 -9.97 -8.06
CA LEU A 255 11.77 -10.10 -6.61
C LEU A 255 10.57 -10.77 -5.93
N CYS A 256 9.34 -10.43 -6.36
CA CYS A 256 8.13 -11.10 -5.87
C CYS A 256 8.14 -12.60 -6.23
N SER A 257 8.59 -12.96 -7.44
CA SER A 257 8.71 -14.35 -7.88
C SER A 257 9.79 -15.10 -7.09
N LEU A 258 10.96 -14.49 -6.86
CA LEU A 258 12.02 -15.10 -6.03
C LEU A 258 11.55 -15.35 -4.60
N ASN A 259 10.80 -14.41 -4.02
CA ASN A 259 10.23 -14.59 -2.69
C ASN A 259 9.27 -15.80 -2.60
N LEU A 260 8.65 -16.25 -3.70
CA LEU A 260 7.84 -17.48 -3.70
C LEU A 260 8.67 -18.75 -3.44
N LEU A 261 9.96 -18.72 -3.76
CA LEU A 261 10.90 -19.81 -3.54
C LEU A 261 11.55 -19.75 -2.16
N ALA A 262 11.45 -18.60 -1.47
CA ALA A 262 12.12 -18.38 -0.20
C ALA A 262 11.63 -19.34 0.91
N ASN A 263 12.57 -19.91 1.64
CA ASN A 263 12.31 -20.86 2.72
C ASN A 263 11.83 -20.14 3.98
N GLY A 264 10.99 -20.80 4.79
CA GLY A 264 10.49 -20.23 6.06
C GLY A 264 9.16 -19.48 5.94
N ARG A 265 8.58 -19.39 4.75
CA ARG A 265 7.18 -18.95 4.57
C ARG A 265 6.23 -20.05 5.05
N TYR A 266 5.09 -19.69 5.61
CA TYR A 266 4.05 -20.66 6.03
C TYR A 266 3.54 -21.58 4.90
N SER A 267 3.76 -21.20 3.65
CA SER A 267 3.41 -21.98 2.46
C SER A 267 4.59 -22.05 1.50
N ASP A 268 5.80 -22.25 2.06
CA ASP A 268 6.98 -22.43 1.23
C ASP A 268 6.84 -23.64 0.31
N LEU A 269 7.48 -23.54 -0.85
CA LEU A 269 7.39 -24.58 -1.86
C LEU A 269 8.11 -25.85 -1.39
N GLN A 270 9.13 -25.71 -0.54
CA GLN A 270 9.86 -26.81 0.06
C GLN A 270 8.95 -27.70 0.92
N GLY A 271 8.13 -27.11 1.81
CA GLY A 271 7.22 -27.85 2.68
C GLY A 271 5.96 -28.35 1.97
N THR A 272 5.41 -27.58 1.04
CA THR A 272 4.14 -27.93 0.37
C THR A 272 4.32 -28.86 -0.83
N ARG A 273 5.38 -28.69 -1.64
CA ARG A 273 5.66 -29.49 -2.85
C ARG A 273 7.17 -29.72 -3.04
N PRO A 274 7.78 -30.62 -2.26
CA PRO A 274 9.23 -30.84 -2.26
C PRO A 274 9.82 -31.26 -3.62
N SER A 275 9.06 -32.01 -4.43
CA SER A 275 9.51 -32.46 -5.75
C SER A 275 9.69 -31.29 -6.74
N ILE A 276 8.76 -30.33 -6.73
CA ILE A 276 8.84 -29.13 -7.56
C ILE A 276 9.99 -28.25 -7.07
N TYR A 277 10.11 -28.07 -5.76
CA TYR A 277 11.21 -27.30 -5.17
C TYR A 277 12.58 -27.82 -5.62
N ARG A 278 12.84 -29.12 -5.46
CA ARG A 278 14.11 -29.74 -5.89
C ARG A 278 14.32 -29.70 -7.41
N SER A 279 13.24 -29.78 -8.19
CA SER A 279 13.34 -29.64 -9.65
C SER A 279 13.81 -28.25 -10.04
N ILE A 280 13.26 -27.20 -9.41
CA ILE A 280 13.69 -25.82 -9.63
C ILE A 280 15.11 -25.59 -9.11
N GLU A 281 15.43 -26.10 -7.91
CA GLU A 281 16.77 -26.07 -7.32
C GLU A 281 17.81 -26.68 -8.27
N SER A 282 17.49 -27.81 -8.93
CA SER A 282 18.40 -28.48 -9.87
C SER A 282 18.76 -27.62 -11.08
N TRP A 283 17.90 -26.67 -11.51
CA TRP A 283 18.22 -25.73 -12.58
C TRP A 283 19.37 -24.79 -12.21
N PHE A 284 19.57 -24.56 -10.91
CA PHE A 284 20.62 -23.71 -10.37
C PHE A 284 21.81 -24.49 -9.84
N SER A 285 21.79 -25.83 -9.89
CA SER A 285 22.93 -26.67 -9.50
C SER A 285 24.27 -26.33 -10.18
N PRO A 286 24.33 -25.76 -11.41
CA PRO A 286 25.61 -25.31 -11.97
C PRO A 286 26.15 -24.00 -11.36
N LEU A 287 25.35 -23.27 -10.57
CA LEU A 287 25.67 -21.97 -10.00
C LEU A 287 26.04 -22.03 -8.50
N THR A 288 25.84 -23.19 -7.87
CA THR A 288 26.14 -23.48 -6.45
C THR A 288 27.25 -24.51 -6.35
#